data_AF-A0A146K1H7-F1
#
_entry.id   AF-A0A146K1H7-F1
#
_cell.length_a   1.000
_cell.length_b   1.000
_cell.length_c   1.000
_cell.angle_alpha   90.00
_cell.angle_beta   90.00
_cell.angle_gamma   90.00
#
_symmetry.space_group_name_H-M   'P 1'
#
loop_
_entity.id
_entity.type
_entity.pdbx_description
1 polymer ?
#
loop_
_entity_poly.entity_id
_entity_poly.type
_entity_poly.pdbx_seq_one_letter_code
_entity_poly.pdbx_strand_id
1 'polypeptide(L)' 'IQYQDNKDFKAILLGPKLSGKTQLLYRLKLNEFIETIPTYGFNIESFKYRRVKEQAKQKWK' A
#
# COMPACT_ATOMS: atom_id res chain seq x y z
N ILE A 1 -27.85 3.72 10.16
CA ILE A 1 -26.88 2.61 10.18
C ILE A 1 -25.98 2.80 8.96
N GLN A 2 -24.71 3.14 9.16
CA GLN A 2 -23.76 3.35 8.06
C GLN A 2 -23.17 1.98 7.68
N TYR A 3 -23.45 1.49 6.48
CA TYR A 3 -22.76 0.30 5.95
C TYR A 3 -21.34 0.70 5.58
N GLN A 4 -20.36 0.27 6.38
CA GLN A 4 -18.97 0.25 5.92
C GLN A 4 -18.83 -0.94 4.97
N ASP A 5 -18.79 -0.67 3.66
CA ASP A 5 -18.34 -1.62 2.64
C ASP A 5 -16.86 -1.97 2.92
N ASN A 6 -16.63 -2.93 3.83
CA ASN A 6 -15.32 -3.53 4.05
C ASN A 6 -15.00 -4.48 2.88
N LYS A 7 -14.75 -3.90 1.70
CA LYS A 7 -14.25 -4.64 0.54
C LYS A 7 -12.75 -4.78 0.66
N ASP A 8 -12.30 -6.02 0.84
CA ASP A 8 -10.89 -6.36 0.76
C ASP A 8 -10.41 -6.23 -0.68
N PHE A 9 -9.30 -5.50 -0.87
CA PHE A 9 -8.66 -5.37 -2.17
C PHE A 9 -7.40 -6.23 -2.22
N LYS A 10 -7.25 -7.02 -3.28
CA LYS A 10 -6.05 -7.80 -3.57
C LYS A 10 -5.39 -7.24 -4.81
N ALA A 11 -4.09 -6.97 -4.74
CA ALA A 11 -3.28 -6.49 -5.85
C ALA A 11 -1.99 -7.31 -5.93
N ILE A 12 -1.49 -7.53 -7.14
CA ILE A 12 -0.24 -8.23 -7.40
C ILE A 12 0.70 -7.26 -8.12
N LEU A 13 1.90 -7.03 -7.56
CA LEU A 13 2.94 -6.23 -8.19
C LEU A 13 3.87 -7.14 -9.01
N LEU A 14 3.89 -6.95 -10.32
CA LEU A 14 4.73 -7.72 -11.26
C LEU A 14 5.84 -6.83 -11.86
N GLY A 15 6.99 -7.42 -12.18
CA GLY A 15 8.07 -6.74 -12.90
C GLY A 15 9.46 -7.36 -12.68
N PRO A 16 10.51 -6.86 -13.36
CA PRO A 16 11.88 -7.36 -13.25
C PRO A 16 12.49 -7.26 -11.85
N LYS A 17 13.55 -8.03 -11.57
CA LYS A 17 14.34 -7.85 -10.33
C LYS A 17 14.83 -6.39 -10.26
N LEU A 18 14.85 -5.81 -9.05
CA LEU A 18 15.25 -4.41 -8.80
C LEU A 18 14.33 -3.32 -9.38
N SER A 19 13.15 -3.64 -9.91
CA SER A 19 12.21 -2.62 -10.41
C SER A 19 11.51 -1.77 -9.32
N GLY A 20 11.98 -1.82 -8.07
CA GLY A 20 11.43 -1.02 -6.96
C GLY A 20 10.07 -1.46 -6.38
N LYS A 21 9.57 -2.67 -6.71
CA LYS A 21 8.26 -3.16 -6.22
C LYS A 21 8.12 -3.15 -4.70
N THR A 22 9.14 -3.64 -4.01
CA THR A 22 9.20 -3.67 -2.54
C THR A 22 9.17 -2.25 -2.00
N GLN A 23 9.98 -1.35 -2.56
CA GLN A 23 10.01 0.06 -2.18
C GLN A 23 8.66 0.77 -2.35
N LEU A 24 7.94 0.47 -3.44
CA LEU A 24 6.58 0.96 -3.65
C LEU A 24 5.60 0.41 -2.61
N LEU A 25 5.65 -0.89 -2.30
CA LEU A 25 4.80 -1.51 -1.28
C LEU A 25 5.00 -0.87 0.10
N TYR A 26 6.26 -0.70 0.53
CA TYR A 26 6.57 -0.06 1.81
C TYR A 26 6.15 1.40 1.83
N ARG A 27 6.32 2.14 0.72
CA ARG A 27 5.81 3.51 0.61
C ARG A 27 4.29 3.58 0.76
N LEU A 28 3.53 2.67 0.16
CA LEU A 28 2.08 2.64 0.28
C LEU A 28 1.63 2.27 1.70
N LYS A 29 2.39 1.41 2.38
CA LYS A 29 2.08 0.92 3.73
C LYS A 29 2.45 1.91 4.83
N LEU A 30 3.62 2.54 4.72
CA LEU A 30 4.21 3.37 5.76
C LEU A 30 4.16 4.86 5.44
N ASN A 31 3.77 5.23 4.23
CA ASN A 31 3.74 6.61 3.74
C ASN A 31 5.12 7.32 3.79
N GLU A 32 6.21 6.54 3.80
CA GLU A 32 7.60 7.01 3.85
C GLU A 32 8.46 6.24 2.84
N PHE A 33 9.59 6.84 2.44
CA PHE A 33 10.54 6.20 1.55
C PHE A 33 11.63 5.51 2.37
N ILE A 34 11.66 4.17 2.32
CA ILE A 34 12.60 3.35 3.08
C ILE A 34 13.50 2.61 2.09
N GLU A 35 14.78 2.48 2.43
CA GLU A 35 15.70 1.62 1.69
C GLU A 35 15.31 0.16 1.91
N THR A 36 14.98 -0.53 0.82
CA THR A 36 14.58 -1.93 0.87
C THR A 36 15.68 -2.82 0.31
N ILE A 37 15.98 -3.91 1.01
CA ILE A 37 16.82 -4.97 0.48
C ILE A 37 16.00 -5.76 -0.57
N PRO A 38 16.57 -6.12 -1.74
CA PRO A 38 15.88 -6.94 -2.72
C PRO A 38 15.38 -8.26 -2.10
N THR A 39 14.09 -8.51 -2.20
CA THR A 39 13.52 -9.76 -1.71
C THR A 39 13.89 -10.90 -2.67
N TYR A 40 14.46 -11.98 -2.14
CA TYR A 40 14.61 -13.23 -2.88
C TYR A 40 13.29 -14.02 -2.77
N GLY A 41 12.60 -14.22 -3.90
CA GLY A 41 11.29 -14.89 -3.94
C GLY A 41 10.10 -13.94 -4.07
N PHE A 42 8.93 -14.35 -3.58
CA PHE A 42 7.66 -13.62 -3.63
C PHE A 42 7.24 -13.16 -2.22
N ASN A 43 6.70 -11.94 -2.10
CA ASN A 43 6.26 -11.36 -0.82
C ASN A 43 4.74 -11.11 -0.84
N ILE A 44 4.04 -11.47 0.24
CA ILE A 44 2.61 -11.20 0.44
C ILE A 44 2.45 -10.36 1.70
N GLU A 45 1.92 -9.15 1.58
CA GLU A 45 1.64 -8.29 2.73
C GLU A 45 0.24 -7.70 2.67
N SER A 46 -0.47 -7.75 3.81
CA SER A 46 -1.74 -7.06 4.01
C SER A 46 -1.52 -5.75 4.76
N PHE A 47 -2.08 -4.66 4.28
CA PHE A 47 -2.07 -3.37 4.98
C PHE A 47 -3.38 -2.62 4.79
N LYS A 48 -3.76 -1.81 5.77
CA LYS A 48 -4.93 -0.92 5.66
C LYS A 48 -4.50 0.34 4.92
N TYR A 49 -5.15 0.62 3.79
CA TYR A 49 -4.92 1.84 3.03
C TYR A 49 -6.13 2.76 3.13
N ARG A 50 -5.90 4.00 3.57
CA ARG A 50 -6.94 5.02 3.62
C ARG A 50 -7.01 5.75 2.30
N ARG A 51 -8.19 5.78 1.67
CA ARG A 51 -8.39 6.45 0.38
C ARG A 51 -8.10 7.94 0.50
N VAL A 52 -7.43 8.51 -0.50
CA VAL A 52 -7.05 9.94 -0.54
C VAL A 52 -8.26 10.87 -0.34
N LYS A 53 -9.43 10.53 -0.92
CA LYS A 53 -10.68 11.29 -0.74
C LYS A 53 -11.10 11.42 0.74
N GLU A 54 -10.81 10.41 1.56
CA GLU A 54 -11.13 10.43 2.99
C GLU A 54 -10.10 11.22 3.78
N GLN A 55 -8.81 11.17 3.40
CA GLN A 55 -7.74 11.96 4.02
C GLN A 55 -7.99 13.47 3.86
N ALA A 56 -8.35 13.91 2.64
CA ALA A 56 -8.69 15.31 2.38
C ALA A 56 -9.85 15.80 3.26
N LYS A 57 -10.92 15.01 3.45
CA LYS A 57 -12.06 15.41 4.30
C LYS A 57 -11.73 15.63 5.77
N GLN A 58 -10.63 15.07 6.28
CA GLN A 58 -10.23 15.25 7.69
C GLN A 58 -9.19 16.35 7.87
N LYS A 59 -8.40 16.64 6.83
CA LYS A 59 -7.41 17.74 6.85
C LYS A 59 -8.06 19.13 6.78
N TRP A 60 -9.28 19.21 6.24
CA TRP A 60 -10.03 20.47 6.06
C TRP A 60 -11.25 20.58 7.00
N LYS A 61 -11.21 19.87 8.12
CA LYS A 61 -12.09 20.08 9.28
C LYS A 61 -11.29 20.70 10.40
#